data_AF-A0AAD4EHA6-F1
#
_entry.id   AF-A0AAD4EHA6-F1
#
_cell.length_a   1.000
_cell.length_b   1.000
_cell.length_c   1.000
_cell.angle_alpha   90.00
_cell.angle_beta   90.00
_cell.angle_gamma   90.00
#
_symmetry.space_group_name_H-M   'P 1'
#
loop_
_entity.id
_entity.type
_entity.pdbx_description
1 polymer ?
#
loop_
_entity_poly.entity_id
_entity_poly.type
_entity_poly.pdbx_seq_one_letter_code
_entity_poly.pdbx_strand_id
1 'polypeptide(L)'
;MFKRTAAQALRSRRLYSRISCTAQAARARPARSVVIASSAAATAGLLWYSFSTTIHNDAIITPKLEDISKPVQKASASSTGVTEDDGSICAVVWGSNQYNVINPNEPAVQRVQCPVNSSWLKDVALRDLALHERHAACVDARGDVYQWGDGFFGSSSTSKSESQGPKLTLRGHDIIQLQLTESRLYALSASGKIYVIAANAEQQQNLPPKPLPASTMSWWTPGWIWGAQGNAIDFAEVVPRQKLGWGEQFVSISAGRNHLLALTSSGRTMIHPMNKNANAHGQLGLRKFDIPNPSSTDTVSPLRIHVELVPRAVADPFATASPFSRSASPSVPPSVSTNIDGIDDQHIRFSDALFEIPSLQGIKVSQIAAGGRTSFVMTDSGRVLGWGANEFGQIGLGGNMTLDTIILPTEVILSRNVPGSVRTRCIDISAGGDLTCFVAERTDGESLEYVDILTCGNGQWGGLGNNLYSNAQGNPVRAKNISGLREYNEASRTMSPIFPHAISVSPTGHVLLTLDTQAHGGPGGLGRDLVAWGTNHDYQLGTGKRSSLPVPTTLERPEGGRFILGQRKALVRDLAGNVWKKRVEVEQCAVAGYGNSIIYWKIK
;
A
#
# COMPACT_ATOMS: atom_id res chain seq x y z
N MET A 1 11.73 -47.63 -55.02
CA MET A 1 10.90 -48.83 -54.76
C MET A 1 9.58 -48.38 -54.14
N PHE A 2 8.47 -48.67 -54.82
CA PHE A 2 7.03 -48.52 -54.52
C PHE A 2 6.59 -48.00 -53.13
N LYS A 3 5.85 -46.87 -53.04
CA LYS A 3 4.38 -46.65 -53.09
C LYS A 3 3.62 -46.88 -51.76
N ARG A 4 3.05 -45.77 -51.27
CA ARG A 4 1.63 -45.49 -50.91
C ARG A 4 0.84 -46.37 -49.90
N THR A 5 -0.09 -45.64 -49.27
CA THR A 5 -1.47 -45.98 -48.83
C THR A 5 -1.74 -46.46 -47.39
N ALA A 6 -2.34 -45.53 -46.63
CA ALA A 6 -3.75 -45.52 -46.20
C ALA A 6 -4.26 -46.54 -45.16
N ALA A 7 -4.71 -45.96 -44.05
CA ALA A 7 -6.08 -46.01 -43.54
C ALA A 7 -6.57 -47.21 -42.68
N GLN A 8 -7.41 -46.76 -41.73
CA GLN A 8 -8.54 -47.40 -41.08
C GLN A 8 -8.37 -48.04 -39.70
N ALA A 9 -9.05 -47.36 -38.78
CA ALA A 9 -9.50 -47.77 -37.48
C ALA A 9 -10.35 -49.05 -37.50
N LEU A 10 -10.25 -49.81 -36.40
CA LEU A 10 -11.20 -50.83 -36.00
C LEU A 10 -11.91 -50.39 -34.72
N ARG A 11 -13.24 -50.38 -34.82
CA ARG A 11 -14.24 -50.19 -33.77
C ARG A 11 -14.42 -51.47 -32.96
N SER A 12 -14.78 -51.33 -31.68
CA SER A 12 -15.73 -52.20 -30.98
C SER A 12 -16.71 -51.31 -30.20
N ARG A 13 -17.91 -51.04 -30.76
CA ARG A 13 -19.22 -51.65 -30.44
C ARG A 13 -19.59 -51.51 -28.95
N ARG A 14 -20.47 -50.56 -28.60
CA ARG A 14 -21.96 -50.62 -28.64
C ARG A 14 -22.53 -51.66 -27.69
N LEU A 15 -23.43 -51.25 -26.78
CA LEU A 15 -24.86 -51.60 -26.81
C LEU A 15 -25.66 -50.54 -26.02
N TYR A 16 -26.53 -49.74 -26.67
CA TYR A 16 -27.97 -49.98 -26.99
C TYR A 16 -28.87 -49.67 -25.77
N SER A 17 -30.05 -49.06 -25.85
CA SER A 17 -31.03 -48.89 -26.94
C SER A 17 -32.06 -47.81 -26.53
N ARG A 18 -32.34 -46.83 -27.41
CA ARG A 18 -33.54 -46.67 -28.28
C ARG A 18 -34.76 -45.99 -27.61
N ILE A 19 -35.09 -44.75 -27.99
CA ILE A 19 -35.94 -44.28 -29.13
C ILE A 19 -37.41 -44.69 -28.89
N SER A 20 -38.41 -43.81 -28.87
CA SER A 20 -38.94 -43.12 -30.07
C SER A 20 -39.92 -42.01 -29.71
N CYS A 21 -39.90 -40.94 -30.50
CA CYS A 21 -40.94 -39.92 -30.60
C CYS A 21 -41.85 -40.26 -31.79
N THR A 22 -43.16 -40.17 -31.61
CA THR A 22 -44.14 -40.06 -32.71
C THR A 22 -45.20 -39.04 -32.33
N ALA A 23 -45.36 -38.03 -33.17
CA ALA A 23 -46.41 -37.04 -33.11
C ALA A 23 -47.64 -37.52 -33.91
N GLN A 24 -48.84 -37.21 -33.45
CA GLN A 24 -50.03 -37.05 -34.28
C GLN A 24 -51.04 -36.12 -33.58
N ALA A 25 -51.60 -35.20 -34.37
CA ALA A 25 -52.54 -34.17 -33.95
C ALA A 25 -53.99 -34.60 -34.23
N ALA A 26 -54.94 -34.21 -33.36
CA ALA A 26 -56.35 -34.00 -33.74
C ALA A 26 -57.08 -33.12 -32.70
N ARG A 27 -57.93 -32.23 -33.21
CA ARG A 27 -58.77 -31.23 -32.51
C ARG A 27 -60.03 -31.85 -31.87
N ALA A 28 -60.49 -31.31 -30.72
CA ALA A 28 -61.85 -30.78 -30.49
C ALA A 28 -62.05 -30.32 -29.01
N ARG A 29 -62.76 -29.20 -28.84
CA ARG A 29 -63.26 -28.59 -27.57
C ARG A 29 -64.72 -29.03 -27.31
N PRO A 30 -65.44 -28.61 -26.23
CA PRO A 30 -65.04 -28.12 -24.89
C PRO A 30 -65.81 -28.83 -23.73
N ALA A 31 -65.32 -28.72 -22.49
CA ALA A 31 -66.20 -28.78 -21.31
C ALA A 31 -65.68 -27.89 -20.16
N ARG A 32 -66.63 -27.10 -19.68
CA ARG A 32 -66.66 -26.06 -18.64
C ARG A 32 -65.78 -26.27 -17.38
N SER A 33 -64.97 -25.23 -17.14
CA SER A 33 -64.80 -24.47 -15.88
C SER A 33 -64.74 -25.21 -14.54
N VAL A 34 -63.56 -25.14 -13.89
CA VAL A 34 -63.43 -24.55 -12.55
C VAL A 34 -62.16 -23.69 -12.55
N VAL A 35 -62.36 -22.38 -12.40
CA VAL A 35 -61.32 -21.40 -12.09
C VAL A 35 -61.10 -21.49 -10.58
N ILE A 36 -59.93 -21.97 -10.14
CA ILE A 36 -59.39 -21.60 -8.82
C ILE A 36 -58.15 -20.77 -9.10
N ALA A 37 -58.35 -19.47 -9.02
CA ALA A 37 -57.29 -18.47 -9.01
C ALA A 37 -56.42 -18.68 -7.77
N SER A 38 -55.19 -19.14 -7.97
CA SER A 38 -54.12 -19.05 -6.95
C SER A 38 -52.75 -18.92 -7.61
N SER A 39 -52.65 -18.06 -8.63
CA SER A 39 -51.40 -17.71 -9.30
C SER A 39 -51.27 -16.20 -9.54
N ALA A 40 -51.50 -15.41 -8.49
CA ALA A 40 -51.30 -13.95 -8.53
C ALA A 40 -50.48 -13.39 -7.35
N ALA A 41 -50.26 -14.16 -6.28
CA ALA A 41 -49.45 -13.69 -5.15
C ALA A 41 -47.95 -14.01 -5.29
N ALA A 42 -47.59 -15.11 -5.97
CA ALA A 42 -46.19 -15.54 -6.09
C ALA A 42 -45.40 -14.77 -7.18
N THR A 43 -46.08 -14.23 -8.18
CA THR A 43 -45.46 -13.44 -9.26
C THR A 43 -45.38 -11.95 -8.94
N ALA A 44 -46.21 -11.42 -8.02
CA ALA A 44 -46.09 -10.04 -7.55
C ALA A 44 -44.95 -9.85 -6.52
N GLY A 45 -44.70 -10.85 -5.66
CA GLY A 45 -43.60 -10.81 -4.70
C GLY A 45 -42.21 -10.92 -5.34
N LEU A 46 -42.08 -11.68 -6.43
CA LEU A 46 -40.83 -11.80 -7.18
C LEU A 46 -40.55 -10.59 -8.07
N LEU A 47 -41.59 -9.89 -8.57
CA LEU A 47 -41.41 -8.64 -9.31
C LEU A 47 -41.14 -7.44 -8.40
N TRP A 48 -41.68 -7.39 -7.17
CA TRP A 48 -41.36 -6.32 -6.21
C TRP A 48 -39.91 -6.41 -5.68
N TYR A 49 -39.38 -7.62 -5.52
CA TYR A 49 -38.01 -7.83 -5.06
C TYR A 49 -36.97 -7.68 -6.19
N SER A 50 -37.38 -7.78 -7.47
CA SER A 50 -36.47 -7.60 -8.61
C SER A 50 -36.37 -6.16 -9.15
N PHE A 51 -37.18 -5.22 -8.64
CA PHE A 51 -37.18 -3.81 -9.10
C PHE A 51 -37.01 -2.76 -7.98
N SER A 52 -36.59 -3.15 -6.77
CA SER A 52 -36.30 -2.20 -5.68
C SER A 52 -34.82 -2.10 -5.28
N THR A 53 -33.92 -2.86 -5.93
CA THR A 53 -32.50 -2.51 -5.96
C THR A 53 -32.10 -2.25 -7.40
N THR A 54 -32.35 -1.03 -7.87
CA THR A 54 -31.48 -0.44 -8.88
C THR A 54 -30.06 -0.60 -8.36
N ILE A 55 -29.28 -1.47 -8.99
CA ILE A 55 -27.83 -1.40 -8.89
C ILE A 55 -27.47 -0.09 -9.55
N HIS A 56 -27.31 0.91 -8.70
CA HIS A 56 -26.70 2.16 -9.02
C HIS A 56 -25.28 1.87 -9.48
N ASN A 57 -25.07 1.82 -10.80
CA ASN A 57 -23.79 2.22 -11.38
C ASN A 57 -23.74 3.75 -11.33
N ASP A 58 -23.90 4.28 -10.12
CA ASP A 58 -23.75 5.69 -9.88
C ASP A 58 -22.24 5.92 -9.93
N ALA A 59 -21.75 6.34 -11.10
CA ALA A 59 -20.84 7.47 -11.05
C ALA A 59 -21.49 8.43 -10.07
N ILE A 60 -20.85 8.65 -8.90
CA ILE A 60 -21.37 9.53 -7.84
C ILE A 60 -22.06 10.67 -8.56
N ILE A 61 -23.40 10.73 -8.44
CA ILE A 61 -24.17 11.83 -9.01
C ILE A 61 -23.49 13.04 -8.41
N THR A 62 -22.73 13.75 -9.23
CA THR A 62 -22.17 15.04 -8.88
C THR A 62 -23.34 15.80 -8.30
N PRO A 63 -23.31 16.20 -7.01
CA PRO A 63 -24.32 17.12 -6.53
C PRO A 63 -24.27 18.30 -7.51
N LYS A 64 -25.35 18.47 -8.27
CA LYS A 64 -25.48 19.59 -9.20
C LYS A 64 -25.44 20.84 -8.32
N LEU A 65 -24.33 21.57 -8.43
CA LEU A 65 -24.10 22.91 -7.94
C LEU A 65 -24.62 23.19 -6.52
N GLU A 66 -23.91 22.67 -5.53
CA GLU A 66 -23.27 23.58 -4.58
C GLU A 66 -21.78 23.62 -4.91
N ASP A 67 -21.48 24.13 -6.09
CA ASP A 67 -20.15 24.58 -6.50
C ASP A 67 -19.91 25.96 -5.85
N ILE A 68 -20.07 26.02 -4.51
CA ILE A 68 -19.70 27.18 -3.71
C ILE A 68 -18.17 27.14 -3.62
N SER A 69 -17.54 27.65 -4.68
CA SER A 69 -16.24 28.32 -4.67
C SER A 69 -15.19 27.71 -3.72
N LYS A 70 -14.92 26.40 -3.82
CA LYS A 70 -13.77 25.82 -3.15
C LYS A 70 -12.49 26.31 -3.85
N PRO A 71 -11.54 26.93 -3.15
CA PRO A 71 -10.33 27.46 -3.77
C PRO A 71 -9.52 26.34 -4.43
N VAL A 72 -9.15 26.56 -5.68
CA VAL A 72 -8.27 25.67 -6.45
C VAL A 72 -7.07 26.46 -6.90
N GLN A 73 -5.87 25.94 -6.60
CA GLN A 73 -4.64 26.54 -7.08
C GLN A 73 -4.34 26.00 -8.49
N LYS A 74 -4.25 26.92 -9.44
CA LYS A 74 -3.69 26.64 -10.77
C LYS A 74 -2.18 26.83 -10.73
N ALA A 75 -1.48 26.22 -11.68
CA ALA A 75 -0.02 26.27 -11.77
C ALA A 75 0.53 27.69 -11.55
N SER A 76 1.44 27.84 -10.60
CA SER A 76 2.27 29.04 -10.42
C SER A 76 3.75 28.62 -10.32
N ALA A 77 4.56 29.16 -11.25
CA ALA A 77 6.02 29.20 -11.38
C ALA A 77 6.90 28.03 -10.87
N SER A 78 7.67 27.51 -11.84
CA SER A 78 8.66 26.41 -11.87
C SER A 78 8.19 25.03 -11.39
N SER A 79 8.11 24.09 -12.33
CA SER A 79 7.77 22.68 -12.06
C SER A 79 8.94 21.85 -11.52
N THR A 80 10.11 22.47 -11.36
CA THR A 80 11.38 21.78 -11.07
C THR A 80 11.63 21.56 -9.58
N GLY A 81 10.80 22.10 -8.68
CA GLY A 81 11.09 22.08 -7.24
C GLY A 81 12.36 22.87 -6.87
N VAL A 82 12.79 23.74 -7.79
CA VAL A 82 13.93 24.67 -7.64
C VAL A 82 13.47 26.04 -8.09
N THR A 83 13.65 27.02 -7.22
CA THR A 83 13.39 28.42 -7.53
C THR A 83 14.52 28.96 -8.43
N GLU A 84 14.15 29.51 -9.58
CA GLU A 84 15.12 30.06 -10.56
C GLU A 84 15.90 31.25 -10.01
N ASP A 85 15.32 31.97 -9.05
CA ASP A 85 15.86 33.23 -8.52
C ASP A 85 17.01 33.05 -7.53
N ASP A 86 16.96 32.03 -6.66
CA ASP A 86 17.92 31.86 -5.55
C ASP A 86 18.51 30.43 -5.45
N GLY A 87 18.07 29.51 -6.32
CA GLY A 87 18.53 28.13 -6.33
C GLY A 87 18.11 27.31 -5.10
N SER A 88 17.15 27.79 -4.30
CA SER A 88 16.57 27.05 -3.17
C SER A 88 15.89 25.77 -3.62
N ILE A 89 15.76 24.82 -2.70
CA ILE A 89 15.01 23.58 -2.92
C ILE A 89 13.61 23.71 -2.32
N CYS A 90 12.60 23.25 -3.03
CA CYS A 90 11.21 23.20 -2.58
C CYS A 90 10.60 21.84 -2.89
N ALA A 91 9.60 21.43 -2.11
CA ALA A 91 8.75 20.30 -2.48
C ALA A 91 7.81 20.68 -3.63
N VAL A 92 7.32 19.70 -4.38
CA VAL A 92 6.30 19.89 -5.42
C VAL A 92 5.10 19.04 -5.06
N VAL A 93 3.91 19.63 -5.05
CA VAL A 93 2.69 18.97 -4.56
C VAL A 93 1.54 19.09 -5.55
N TRP A 94 0.70 18.06 -5.59
CA TRP A 94 -0.57 18.09 -6.32
C TRP A 94 -1.57 17.07 -5.77
N GLY A 95 -2.84 17.22 -6.16
CA GLY A 95 -3.93 16.36 -5.74
C GLY A 95 -4.79 16.92 -4.61
N SER A 96 -5.36 16.05 -3.79
CA SER A 96 -6.20 16.38 -2.64
C SER A 96 -5.41 17.00 -1.48
N ASN A 97 -5.88 18.14 -0.99
CA ASN A 97 -5.46 18.78 0.26
C ASN A 97 -6.64 18.95 1.23
N GLN A 98 -7.66 18.09 1.14
CA GLN A 98 -8.87 18.20 1.98
C GLN A 98 -8.59 18.15 3.48
N TYR A 99 -7.51 17.47 3.87
CA TYR A 99 -7.09 17.28 5.26
C TYR A 99 -5.75 17.98 5.59
N ASN A 100 -5.39 19.00 4.79
CA ASN A 100 -4.18 19.83 4.99
C ASN A 100 -2.87 19.03 4.99
N VAL A 101 -2.81 17.94 4.21
CA VAL A 101 -1.67 17.01 4.16
C VAL A 101 -0.54 17.51 3.26
N ILE A 102 -0.86 18.08 2.09
CA ILE A 102 0.16 18.47 1.09
C ILE A 102 0.46 19.98 1.08
N ASN A 103 -0.47 20.80 1.55
CA ASN A 103 -0.31 22.25 1.65
C ASN A 103 -0.89 22.77 2.98
N PRO A 104 -0.24 22.48 4.13
CA PRO A 104 -0.73 22.86 5.46
C PRO A 104 -0.74 24.37 5.72
N ASN A 105 0.05 25.15 4.96
CA ASN A 105 0.11 26.60 5.12
C ASN A 105 -1.03 27.33 4.39
N GLU A 106 -1.72 26.66 3.46
CA GLU A 106 -2.84 27.23 2.70
C GLU A 106 -4.08 26.31 2.77
N PRO A 107 -4.68 26.14 3.97
CA PRO A 107 -5.80 25.20 4.18
C PRO A 107 -7.06 25.55 3.39
N ALA A 108 -7.15 26.77 2.87
CA ALA A 108 -8.21 27.18 1.96
C ALA A 108 -8.14 26.40 0.62
N VAL A 109 -6.95 26.04 0.15
CA VAL A 109 -6.77 25.28 -1.10
C VAL A 109 -7.05 23.81 -0.83
N GLN A 110 -8.20 23.31 -1.29
CA GLN A 110 -8.58 21.91 -1.06
C GLN A 110 -8.03 20.95 -2.11
N ARG A 111 -7.65 21.46 -3.30
CA ARG A 111 -7.13 20.66 -4.40
C ARG A 111 -6.12 21.46 -5.23
N VAL A 112 -5.12 20.76 -5.74
CA VAL A 112 -4.06 21.29 -6.60
C VAL A 112 -4.05 20.46 -7.90
N GLN A 113 -4.37 21.11 -9.03
CA GLN A 113 -4.67 20.38 -10.29
C GLN A 113 -3.44 19.87 -11.03
N CYS A 114 -2.35 20.62 -10.96
CA CYS A 114 -1.08 20.36 -11.60
C CYS A 114 0.04 20.50 -10.54
N PRO A 115 1.22 19.91 -10.74
CA PRO A 115 2.35 20.09 -9.83
C PRO A 115 2.65 21.57 -9.55
N VAL A 116 2.70 21.94 -8.27
CA VAL A 116 3.02 23.31 -7.80
C VAL A 116 4.10 23.24 -6.72
N ASN A 117 5.04 24.19 -6.74
CA ASN A 117 6.04 24.33 -5.70
C ASN A 117 5.40 24.70 -4.35
N SER A 118 5.80 23.99 -3.31
CA SER A 118 5.33 24.20 -1.94
C SER A 118 6.41 24.87 -1.10
N SER A 119 6.10 26.04 -0.56
CA SER A 119 7.04 26.87 0.20
C SER A 119 7.29 26.38 1.63
N TRP A 120 6.41 25.54 2.18
CA TRP A 120 6.54 25.05 3.58
C TRP A 120 7.71 24.08 3.79
N LEU A 121 8.28 23.54 2.72
CA LEU A 121 9.52 22.76 2.71
C LEU A 121 10.66 23.49 1.99
N LYS A 122 10.65 24.84 1.96
CA LYS A 122 11.75 25.61 1.37
C LYS A 122 13.06 25.37 2.13
N ASP A 123 14.11 25.02 1.40
CA ASP A 123 15.45 24.66 1.91
C ASP A 123 15.47 23.47 2.88
N VAL A 124 14.41 22.66 2.89
CA VAL A 124 14.31 21.47 3.73
C VAL A 124 14.53 20.23 2.87
N ALA A 125 15.46 19.38 3.28
CA ALA A 125 15.59 18.02 2.80
C ALA A 125 15.31 17.06 3.95
N LEU A 126 14.54 16.01 3.66
CA LEU A 126 14.03 15.06 4.62
C LEU A 126 14.81 13.75 4.53
N ARG A 127 14.87 13.00 5.63
CA ARG A 127 15.33 11.61 5.59
C ARG A 127 14.22 10.68 5.08
N ASP A 128 12.99 10.96 5.48
CA ASP A 128 11.81 10.23 5.02
C ASP A 128 10.53 11.08 5.13
N LEU A 129 9.52 10.73 4.33
CA LEU A 129 8.20 11.36 4.30
C LEU A 129 7.14 10.28 4.06
N ALA A 130 6.17 10.20 4.97
CA ALA A 130 5.05 9.29 4.87
C ALA A 130 3.73 10.08 4.84
N LEU A 131 2.82 9.67 3.95
CA LEU A 131 1.50 10.27 3.80
C LEU A 131 0.42 9.24 4.17
N HIS A 132 -0.56 9.66 4.95
CA HIS A 132 -1.81 8.96 5.16
C HIS A 132 -2.98 9.84 4.69
N GLU A 133 -4.21 9.31 4.71
CA GLU A 133 -5.40 10.03 4.25
C GLU A 133 -5.60 11.37 4.96
N ARG A 134 -5.54 11.34 6.29
CA ARG A 134 -5.92 12.48 7.13
C ARG A 134 -4.75 13.14 7.83
N HIS A 135 -3.56 12.56 7.77
CA HIS A 135 -2.37 13.08 8.43
C HIS A 135 -1.12 12.68 7.65
N ALA A 136 -0.01 13.35 7.94
CA ALA A 136 1.29 13.00 7.40
C ALA A 136 2.37 13.22 8.44
N ALA A 137 3.53 12.63 8.15
CA ALA A 137 4.69 12.74 9.00
C ALA A 137 5.97 12.72 8.19
N CYS A 138 6.99 13.39 8.69
CA CYS A 138 8.31 13.41 8.07
C CYS A 138 9.42 13.36 9.11
N VAL A 139 10.60 13.01 8.63
CA VAL A 139 11.83 13.01 9.39
C VAL A 139 12.76 14.05 8.81
N ASP A 140 13.17 15.01 9.63
CA ASP A 140 14.11 16.03 9.20
C ASP A 140 15.56 15.51 9.09
N ALA A 141 16.49 16.40 8.74
CA ALA A 141 17.90 16.04 8.61
C ALA A 141 18.56 15.55 9.92
N ARG A 142 18.01 15.93 11.08
CA ARG A 142 18.52 15.54 12.42
C ARG A 142 17.96 14.20 12.89
N GLY A 143 16.95 13.65 12.20
CA GLY A 143 16.26 12.45 12.64
C GLY A 143 15.10 12.74 13.60
N ASP A 144 14.63 13.99 13.64
CA ASP A 144 13.49 14.41 14.43
C ASP A 144 12.19 14.23 13.62
N VAL A 145 11.12 13.76 14.27
CA VAL A 145 9.85 13.42 13.62
C VAL A 145 8.83 14.52 13.82
N TYR A 146 8.18 14.93 12.74
CA TYR A 146 7.10 15.92 12.73
C TYR A 146 5.81 15.31 12.19
N GLN A 147 4.65 15.69 12.76
CA GLN A 147 3.32 15.25 12.34
C GLN A 147 2.39 16.45 12.08
N TRP A 148 1.47 16.31 11.12
CA TRP A 148 0.47 17.33 10.80
C TRP A 148 -0.76 16.74 10.09
N GLY A 149 -1.73 17.60 9.81
CA GLY A 149 -2.99 17.28 9.14
C GLY A 149 -4.15 17.07 10.12
N ASP A 150 -5.36 17.03 9.59
CA ASP A 150 -6.60 17.01 10.40
C ASP A 150 -6.73 15.76 11.29
N GLY A 151 -6.15 14.63 10.89
CA GLY A 151 -6.09 13.40 11.67
C GLY A 151 -5.19 13.53 12.90
N PHE A 152 -4.15 14.37 12.80
CA PHE A 152 -3.24 14.67 13.91
C PHE A 152 -3.84 15.73 14.84
N PHE A 153 -4.31 16.85 14.31
CA PHE A 153 -4.85 17.96 15.12
C PHE A 153 -6.30 17.77 15.59
N GLY A 154 -7.04 16.85 14.97
CA GLY A 154 -8.49 16.72 15.13
C GLY A 154 -9.28 17.70 14.27
N SER A 155 -10.50 17.31 13.88
CA SER A 155 -11.40 18.10 13.03
C SER A 155 -11.92 19.40 13.68
N SER A 156 -11.67 19.61 14.98
CA SER A 156 -12.19 20.72 15.78
C SER A 156 -11.27 21.94 15.89
N SER A 157 -10.09 21.95 15.24
CA SER A 157 -9.21 23.12 15.23
C SER A 157 -9.70 24.20 14.24
N THR A 158 -10.95 24.64 14.40
CA THR A 158 -11.57 25.76 13.69
C THR A 158 -11.16 27.13 14.25
N SER A 159 -10.35 27.18 15.31
CA SER A 159 -9.67 28.43 15.67
C SER A 159 -8.52 28.66 14.68
N LYS A 160 -8.79 29.44 13.63
CA LYS A 160 -7.89 29.89 12.56
C LYS A 160 -6.61 30.63 13.02
N SER A 161 -6.22 30.51 14.29
CA SER A 161 -5.13 31.26 14.93
C SER A 161 -3.87 30.43 15.19
N GLU A 162 -3.92 29.10 15.20
CA GLU A 162 -2.72 28.27 15.36
C GLU A 162 -2.33 27.64 14.01
N SER A 163 -1.06 27.75 13.66
CA SER A 163 -0.51 27.16 12.43
C SER A 163 -0.66 25.63 12.48
N GLN A 164 -1.49 25.05 11.61
CA GLN A 164 -1.63 23.59 11.44
C GLN A 164 -0.45 22.97 10.64
N GLY A 165 0.73 23.58 10.75
CA GLY A 165 1.96 23.09 10.13
C GLY A 165 2.56 21.89 10.86
N PRO A 166 3.66 21.32 10.36
CA PRO A 166 4.40 20.24 11.00
C PRO A 166 4.74 20.54 12.47
N LYS A 167 4.25 19.70 13.39
CA LYS A 167 4.55 19.76 14.83
C LYS A 167 5.56 18.69 15.20
N LEU A 168 6.62 19.07 15.91
CA LEU A 168 7.63 18.14 16.43
C LEU A 168 6.99 17.16 17.42
N THR A 169 7.15 15.85 17.18
CA THR A 169 6.58 14.79 18.03
C THR A 169 7.58 13.79 18.60
N LEU A 170 8.74 13.59 17.97
CA LEU A 170 9.79 12.72 18.48
C LEU A 170 11.16 13.33 18.21
N ARG A 171 12.03 13.33 19.22
CA ARG A 171 13.37 13.94 19.14
C ARG A 171 14.42 13.05 19.78
N GLY A 172 15.63 13.04 19.22
CA GLY A 172 16.78 12.37 19.84
C GLY A 172 16.83 10.85 19.65
N HIS A 173 16.03 10.32 18.73
CA HIS A 173 16.02 8.90 18.38
C HIS A 173 16.65 8.59 17.01
N ASP A 174 17.18 9.60 16.31
CA ASP A 174 17.88 9.48 15.03
C ASP A 174 17.10 8.63 14.01
N ILE A 175 15.85 9.03 13.75
CA ILE A 175 14.93 8.29 12.89
C ILE A 175 15.42 8.33 11.43
N ILE A 176 15.18 7.23 10.70
CA ILE A 176 15.55 7.07 9.29
C ILE A 176 14.39 6.62 8.40
N GLN A 177 13.34 6.01 8.96
CA GLN A 177 12.18 5.54 8.20
C GLN A 177 10.89 5.67 9.01
N LEU A 178 9.80 6.04 8.35
CA LEU A 178 8.45 6.14 8.91
C LEU A 178 7.47 5.20 8.20
N GLN A 179 6.46 4.76 8.93
CA GLN A 179 5.28 4.10 8.38
C GLN A 179 4.04 4.59 9.13
N LEU A 180 3.02 5.03 8.38
CA LEU A 180 1.78 5.56 8.93
C LEU A 180 0.62 4.60 8.74
N THR A 181 -0.23 4.49 9.75
CA THR A 181 -1.55 3.89 9.69
C THR A 181 -2.59 4.88 10.17
N GLU A 182 -3.87 4.53 10.09
CA GLU A 182 -4.95 5.43 10.50
C GLU A 182 -4.79 6.01 11.91
N SER A 183 -4.30 5.22 12.86
CA SER A 183 -4.19 5.60 14.27
C SER A 183 -2.77 5.63 14.82
N ARG A 184 -1.76 5.18 14.08
CA ARG A 184 -0.38 5.03 14.60
C ARG A 184 0.68 5.46 13.60
N LEU A 185 1.78 5.97 14.15
CA LEU A 185 3.03 6.23 13.45
C LEU A 185 4.08 5.27 13.99
N TYR A 186 4.75 4.54 13.10
CA TYR A 186 5.93 3.74 13.42
C TYR A 186 7.18 4.42 12.88
N ALA A 187 8.23 4.47 13.70
CA ALA A 187 9.50 5.12 13.38
C ALA A 187 10.66 4.16 13.64
N LEU A 188 11.46 3.90 12.60
CA LEU A 188 12.70 3.12 12.69
C LEU A 188 13.89 4.06 12.86
N SER A 189 14.68 3.85 13.90
CA SER A 189 15.93 4.57 14.13
C SER A 189 17.11 3.97 13.37
N ALA A 190 18.16 4.77 13.15
CA ALA A 190 19.43 4.30 12.59
C ALA A 190 20.09 3.19 13.43
N SER A 191 19.78 3.13 14.73
CA SER A 191 20.23 2.06 15.64
C SER A 191 19.43 0.76 15.56
N GLY A 192 18.42 0.71 14.69
CA GLY A 192 17.56 -0.45 14.50
C GLY A 192 16.50 -0.66 15.58
N LYS A 193 16.18 0.38 16.37
CA LYS A 193 15.02 0.39 17.27
C LYS A 193 13.77 0.90 16.57
N ILE A 194 12.61 0.33 16.90
CA ILE A 194 11.31 0.69 16.34
C ILE A 194 10.48 1.35 17.45
N TYR A 195 9.98 2.55 17.19
CA TYR A 195 9.10 3.29 18.08
C TYR A 195 7.71 3.39 17.48
N VAL A 196 6.69 3.45 18.35
CA VAL A 196 5.30 3.70 17.99
C VAL A 196 4.76 4.88 18.76
N ILE A 197 4.05 5.76 18.06
CA ILE A 197 3.39 6.96 18.59
C ILE A 197 1.96 6.99 18.05
N ALA A 198 1.02 7.54 18.81
CA ALA A 198 -0.33 7.76 18.29
C ALA A 198 -0.29 8.77 17.13
N ALA A 199 -1.08 8.54 16.07
CA ALA A 199 -1.17 9.48 14.96
C ALA A 199 -1.94 10.76 15.33
N ASN A 200 -2.67 10.75 16.45
CA ASN A 200 -3.46 11.86 16.95
C ASN A 200 -2.79 12.56 18.13
N ALA A 201 -2.81 13.90 18.13
CA ALA A 201 -2.12 14.73 19.13
C ALA A 201 -2.75 14.70 20.54
N GLU A 202 -4.05 14.43 20.65
CA GLU A 202 -4.74 14.30 21.94
C GLU A 202 -4.31 13.00 22.63
N GLN A 203 -4.29 11.90 21.88
CA GLN A 203 -3.82 10.60 22.37
C GLN A 203 -2.35 10.61 22.79
N GLN A 204 -1.53 11.52 22.24
CA GLN A 204 -0.14 11.72 22.65
C GLN A 204 0.02 12.40 24.01
N GLN A 205 -0.97 13.20 24.44
CA GLN A 205 -0.93 13.97 25.69
C GLN A 205 -1.58 13.23 26.86
N ASN A 206 -2.37 12.19 26.57
CA ASN A 206 -2.98 11.31 27.55
C ASN A 206 -1.94 10.35 28.15
N LEU A 207 -0.98 10.91 28.89
CA LEU A 207 -0.01 10.12 29.63
C LEU A 207 -0.76 9.27 30.68
N PRO A 208 -0.50 7.97 30.76
CA PRO A 208 -1.10 7.13 31.78
C PRO A 208 -0.71 7.65 33.18
N PRO A 209 -1.63 7.62 34.17
CA PRO A 209 -1.39 8.16 35.52
C PRO A 209 -0.27 7.43 36.30
N LYS A 210 0.16 6.27 35.79
CA LYS A 210 1.32 5.51 36.26
C LYS A 210 2.27 5.35 35.07
N PRO A 211 3.59 5.51 35.21
CA PRO A 211 4.53 5.23 34.13
C PRO A 211 4.37 3.75 33.75
N LEU A 212 3.64 3.51 32.66
CA LEU A 212 3.58 2.21 32.04
C LEU A 212 4.96 1.95 31.47
N PRO A 213 5.51 0.75 31.64
CA PRO A 213 6.84 0.45 31.14
C PRO A 213 6.83 0.72 29.64
N ALA A 214 7.64 1.70 29.22
CA ALA A 214 8.22 1.61 27.89
C ALA A 214 8.92 0.26 27.89
N SER A 215 8.42 -0.65 27.05
CA SER A 215 8.99 -1.98 26.83
C SER A 215 10.51 -1.82 26.76
N THR A 216 11.18 -2.18 27.86
CA THR A 216 12.61 -1.99 28.12
C THR A 216 13.16 -0.54 28.04
N MET A 217 12.78 0.32 28.98
CA MET A 217 13.72 1.36 29.44
C MET A 217 14.90 0.70 30.15
N SER A 218 16.05 0.62 29.48
CA SER A 218 17.34 0.44 30.11
C SER A 218 17.55 1.58 31.12
N TRP A 219 17.66 1.20 32.38
CA TRP A 219 17.69 2.00 33.62
C TRP A 219 18.70 3.17 33.74
N TRP A 220 19.37 3.60 32.67
CA TRP A 220 20.38 4.68 32.73
C TRP A 220 20.11 5.91 31.84
N THR A 221 18.97 5.98 31.14
CA THR A 221 18.58 7.22 30.43
C THR A 221 17.18 7.68 30.81
N PRO A 222 17.07 8.49 31.87
CA PRO A 222 15.84 9.16 32.21
C PRO A 222 15.71 10.44 31.38
N GLY A 223 14.82 10.43 30.38
CA GLY A 223 14.50 11.59 29.51
C GLY A 223 13.91 12.83 30.20
N TRP A 224 13.91 12.85 31.54
CA TRP A 224 13.45 13.95 32.39
C TRP A 224 14.61 14.72 33.03
N ILE A 225 15.86 14.23 32.95
CA ILE A 225 17.04 14.87 33.58
C ILE A 225 17.80 15.80 32.63
N TRP A 226 17.60 15.70 31.32
CA TRP A 226 18.24 16.59 30.33
C TRP A 226 17.28 17.65 29.80
N GLY A 227 16.92 18.63 30.63
CA GLY A 227 16.68 20.02 30.23
C GLY A 227 15.77 20.34 29.03
N ALA A 228 14.91 19.43 28.58
CA ALA A 228 13.86 19.73 27.61
C ALA A 228 12.59 20.05 28.39
N GLN A 229 12.44 21.32 28.79
CA GLN A 229 11.10 21.90 29.03
C GLN A 229 10.34 21.88 27.69
N GLY A 230 9.77 20.74 27.34
CA GLY A 230 8.94 20.56 26.15
C GLY A 230 8.00 19.38 26.39
N ASN A 231 6.70 19.61 26.18
CA ASN A 231 5.58 18.69 26.41
C ASN A 231 5.97 17.20 26.23
N ALA A 232 5.92 16.42 27.30
CA ALA A 232 6.18 14.98 27.27
C ALA A 232 5.13 14.29 26.38
N ILE A 233 5.57 13.68 25.28
CA ILE A 233 4.73 12.95 24.32
C ILE A 233 4.77 11.46 24.65
N ASP A 234 3.61 10.79 24.64
CA ASP A 234 3.53 9.34 24.84
C ASP A 234 4.03 8.57 23.61
N PHE A 235 5.01 7.70 23.82
CA PHE A 235 5.52 6.76 22.82
C PHE A 235 5.93 5.43 23.46
N ALA A 236 6.06 4.38 22.65
CA ALA A 236 6.54 3.08 23.09
C ALA A 236 7.59 2.50 22.12
N GLU A 237 8.54 1.72 22.63
CA GLU A 237 9.47 0.93 21.81
C GLU A 237 8.85 -0.46 21.54
N VAL A 238 8.77 -0.87 20.28
CA VAL A 238 8.28 -2.20 19.90
C VAL A 238 9.46 -3.16 19.86
N VAL A 239 9.44 -4.18 20.73
CA VAL A 239 10.61 -5.03 20.96
C VAL A 239 10.46 -6.42 20.34
N PRO A 240 11.56 -7.06 19.90
CA PRO A 240 11.48 -8.40 19.34
C PRO A 240 11.17 -9.43 20.43
N ARG A 241 10.11 -10.23 20.23
CA ARG A 241 9.69 -11.28 21.17
C ARG A 241 10.72 -12.42 21.22
N GLN A 242 11.26 -12.78 20.06
CA GLN A 242 12.39 -13.67 19.90
C GLN A 242 13.67 -12.84 19.91
N LYS A 243 14.66 -13.23 20.73
CA LYS A 243 15.91 -12.46 20.84
C LYS A 243 16.58 -12.29 19.47
N LEU A 244 17.15 -11.10 19.26
CA LEU A 244 18.03 -10.86 18.12
C LEU A 244 19.37 -11.58 18.34
N GLY A 245 19.94 -12.07 17.24
CA GLY A 245 21.31 -12.56 17.21
C GLY A 245 22.31 -11.46 17.51
N TRP A 246 23.56 -11.84 17.74
CA TRP A 246 24.61 -10.88 18.05
C TRP A 246 24.83 -9.91 16.88
N GLY A 247 24.70 -8.60 17.14
CA GLY A 247 24.84 -7.55 16.12
C GLY A 247 23.67 -7.43 15.13
N GLU A 248 22.63 -8.25 15.29
CA GLU A 248 21.42 -8.17 14.47
C GLU A 248 20.55 -6.99 14.91
N GLN A 249 20.04 -6.24 13.93
CA GLN A 249 19.22 -5.06 14.15
C GLN A 249 18.12 -4.95 13.08
N PHE A 250 17.05 -4.20 13.35
CA PHE A 250 16.05 -3.92 12.32
C PHE A 250 16.59 -2.93 11.30
N VAL A 251 16.33 -3.19 10.01
CA VAL A 251 16.83 -2.40 8.88
C VAL A 251 15.73 -1.83 8.00
N SER A 252 14.50 -2.37 8.10
CA SER A 252 13.35 -1.86 7.34
C SER A 252 12.05 -2.20 8.05
N ILE A 253 11.07 -1.31 7.92
CA ILE A 253 9.68 -1.54 8.33
C ILE A 253 8.71 -1.29 7.18
N SER A 254 7.55 -1.96 7.17
CA SER A 254 6.48 -1.73 6.19
C SER A 254 5.13 -2.00 6.83
N ALA A 255 4.23 -1.00 6.83
CA ALA A 255 2.93 -1.11 7.47
C ALA A 255 1.81 -1.29 6.44
N GLY A 256 0.90 -2.22 6.73
CA GLY A 256 -0.44 -2.20 6.15
C GLY A 256 -1.44 -1.55 7.11
N ARG A 257 -2.73 -1.76 6.86
CA ARG A 257 -3.81 -1.10 7.62
C ARG A 257 -3.81 -1.44 9.11
N ASN A 258 -3.54 -2.71 9.45
CA ASN A 258 -3.64 -3.24 10.82
C ASN A 258 -2.44 -4.10 11.24
N HIS A 259 -1.34 -4.08 10.48
CA HIS A 259 -0.18 -4.94 10.72
C HIS A 259 1.11 -4.26 10.24
N LEU A 260 2.23 -4.54 10.90
CA LEU A 260 3.55 -4.01 10.53
C LEU A 260 4.53 -5.16 10.34
N LEU A 261 5.20 -5.20 9.20
CA LEU A 261 6.36 -6.05 8.95
C LEU A 261 7.64 -5.32 9.34
N ALA A 262 8.60 -6.07 9.91
CA ALA A 262 9.95 -5.60 10.16
C ALA A 262 10.97 -6.61 9.64
N LEU A 263 12.02 -6.11 8.99
CA LEU A 263 13.12 -6.88 8.45
C LEU A 263 14.38 -6.61 9.27
N THR A 264 15.10 -7.67 9.60
CA THR A 264 16.38 -7.61 10.32
C THR A 264 17.58 -7.67 9.37
N SER A 265 18.74 -7.21 9.82
CA SER A 265 19.99 -7.24 9.05
C SER A 265 20.47 -8.65 8.69
N SER A 266 20.04 -9.69 9.43
CA SER A 266 20.31 -11.09 9.10
C SER A 266 19.27 -11.71 8.14
N GLY A 267 18.25 -10.96 7.74
CA GLY A 267 17.22 -11.40 6.80
C GLY A 267 16.06 -12.17 7.44
N ARG A 268 15.82 -12.02 8.74
CA ARG A 268 14.60 -12.52 9.41
C ARG A 268 13.46 -11.52 9.29
N THR A 269 12.25 -12.04 9.11
CA THR A 269 11.01 -11.26 9.04
C THR A 269 10.21 -11.40 10.33
N MET A 270 9.85 -10.27 10.91
CA MET A 270 8.97 -10.19 12.07
C MET A 270 7.69 -9.44 11.74
N ILE A 271 6.63 -9.72 12.49
CA ILE A 271 5.31 -9.12 12.34
C ILE A 271 4.82 -8.55 13.67
N HIS A 272 4.20 -7.37 13.62
CA HIS A 272 3.58 -6.73 14.77
C HIS A 272 2.06 -6.59 14.56
N PRO A 273 1.23 -7.23 15.40
CA PRO A 273 -0.22 -7.08 15.37
C PRO A 273 -0.63 -5.76 16.00
N MET A 274 -1.35 -4.91 15.25
CA MET A 274 -1.70 -3.58 15.74
C MET A 274 -2.97 -3.58 16.61
N ASN A 275 -3.99 -4.34 16.21
CA ASN A 275 -5.31 -4.33 16.84
C ASN A 275 -6.01 -5.68 16.66
N LYS A 276 -7.26 -5.81 17.11
CA LYS A 276 -8.04 -7.06 17.00
C LYS A 276 -8.29 -7.48 15.54
N ASN A 277 -8.23 -6.55 14.59
CA ASN A 277 -8.37 -6.81 13.16
C ASN A 277 -7.05 -7.14 12.45
N ALA A 278 -5.93 -7.24 13.18
CA ALA A 278 -4.59 -7.43 12.63
C ALA A 278 -4.44 -8.69 11.78
N ASN A 279 -5.26 -9.72 11.98
CA ASN A 279 -5.23 -10.97 11.22
C ASN A 279 -6.53 -11.30 10.46
N ALA A 280 -7.43 -10.33 10.26
CA ALA A 280 -8.73 -10.57 9.66
C ALA A 280 -8.66 -11.29 8.29
N HIS A 281 -7.58 -11.08 7.54
CA HIS A 281 -7.31 -11.68 6.23
C HIS A 281 -6.05 -12.58 6.24
N GLY A 282 -5.59 -13.04 7.40
CA GLY A 282 -4.39 -13.87 7.49
C GLY A 282 -3.06 -13.14 7.27
N GLN A 283 -3.08 -11.79 7.20
CA GLN A 283 -1.92 -10.98 6.88
C GLN A 283 -0.78 -11.03 7.93
N LEU A 284 -0.99 -11.63 9.11
CA LEU A 284 0.10 -11.82 10.05
C LEU A 284 1.02 -13.00 9.71
N GLY A 285 0.55 -13.96 8.90
CA GLY A 285 1.28 -15.22 8.66
C GLY A 285 1.38 -16.13 9.90
N LEU A 286 0.76 -15.74 11.01
CA LEU A 286 0.62 -16.50 12.26
C LEU A 286 -0.74 -16.19 12.90
N ARG A 287 -1.23 -17.08 13.77
CA ARG A 287 -2.53 -16.93 14.43
C ARG A 287 -2.44 -16.65 15.93
N LYS A 288 -1.38 -17.15 16.58
CA LYS A 288 -1.23 -17.17 18.03
C LYS A 288 -0.04 -16.33 18.45
N PHE A 289 -0.24 -15.44 19.41
CA PHE A 289 0.78 -14.58 19.98
C PHE A 289 0.38 -14.18 21.41
N ASP A 290 1.19 -13.36 22.08
CA ASP A 290 0.93 -12.92 23.46
C ASP A 290 1.07 -11.41 23.61
N ILE A 291 0.10 -10.77 24.27
CA ILE A 291 0.10 -9.33 24.55
C ILE A 291 0.24 -9.06 26.05
N PRO A 292 0.73 -7.87 26.46
CA PRO A 292 0.74 -7.50 27.88
C PRO A 292 -0.69 -7.42 28.43
N ASN A 293 -0.91 -7.90 29.65
CA ASN A 293 -2.17 -7.75 30.36
C ASN A 293 -2.28 -6.32 30.90
N PRO A 294 -3.25 -5.50 30.45
CA PRO A 294 -3.39 -4.13 30.92
C PRO A 294 -3.74 -4.03 32.42
N SER A 295 -4.27 -5.10 33.01
CA SER A 295 -4.57 -5.17 34.45
C SER A 295 -3.36 -5.57 35.30
N SER A 296 -2.20 -5.83 34.69
CA SER A 296 -1.01 -6.25 35.44
C SER A 296 -0.45 -5.11 36.29
N THR A 297 -0.15 -5.41 37.56
CA THR A 297 0.45 -4.45 38.50
C THR A 297 1.97 -4.34 38.35
N ASP A 298 2.61 -5.37 37.81
CA ASP A 298 4.04 -5.44 37.51
C ASP A 298 4.34 -4.76 36.18
N THR A 299 5.10 -3.67 36.24
CA THR A 299 5.55 -2.92 35.08
C THR A 299 6.82 -3.50 34.48
N VAL A 300 7.60 -4.31 35.18
CA VAL A 300 8.86 -4.84 34.65
C VAL A 300 8.62 -6.11 33.83
N SER A 301 7.69 -6.95 34.28
CA SER A 301 7.34 -8.20 33.60
C SER A 301 5.84 -8.43 33.70
N PRO A 302 5.04 -7.64 32.95
CA PRO A 302 3.59 -7.74 33.03
C PRO A 302 3.16 -9.16 32.69
N LEU A 303 2.14 -9.64 33.42
CA LEU A 303 1.43 -10.85 33.04
C LEU A 303 0.98 -10.73 31.58
N ARG A 304 1.04 -11.82 30.82
CA ARG A 304 0.73 -11.81 29.38
C ARG A 304 -0.53 -12.62 29.09
N ILE A 305 -1.27 -12.17 28.10
CA ILE A 305 -2.51 -12.80 27.63
C ILE A 305 -2.22 -13.47 26.30
N HIS A 306 -2.50 -14.76 26.21
CA HIS A 306 -2.42 -15.49 24.95
C HIS A 306 -3.59 -15.09 24.05
N VAL A 307 -3.28 -14.65 22.85
CA VAL A 307 -4.25 -14.19 21.85
C VAL A 307 -4.24 -15.13 20.68
N GLU A 308 -5.43 -15.47 20.20
CA GLU A 308 -5.60 -16.12 18.90
C GLU A 308 -6.49 -15.27 18.01
N LEU A 309 -5.95 -14.81 16.87
CA LEU A 309 -6.70 -14.12 15.83
C LEU A 309 -6.85 -15.06 14.63
N VAL A 310 -8.08 -15.53 14.41
CA VAL A 310 -8.43 -16.45 13.32
C VAL A 310 -8.88 -15.65 12.11
N PRO A 311 -8.27 -15.84 10.92
CA PRO A 311 -8.71 -15.17 9.70
C PRO A 311 -10.18 -15.46 9.41
N ARG A 312 -10.92 -14.45 8.92
CA ARG A 312 -12.37 -14.55 8.73
C ARG A 312 -12.76 -15.69 7.80
N ALA A 313 -12.03 -15.87 6.71
CA ALA A 313 -12.24 -16.97 5.76
C ALA A 313 -12.00 -18.36 6.36
N VAL A 314 -11.22 -18.47 7.43
CA VAL A 314 -11.01 -19.73 8.16
C VAL A 314 -12.11 -19.94 9.21
N ALA A 315 -12.55 -18.87 9.87
CA ALA A 315 -13.63 -18.93 10.85
C ALA A 315 -14.98 -19.29 10.20
N ASP A 316 -15.26 -18.71 9.03
CA ASP A 316 -16.44 -19.03 8.21
C ASP A 316 -16.07 -19.11 6.72
N PRO A 317 -15.74 -20.32 6.22
CA PRO A 317 -15.42 -20.54 4.80
C PRO A 317 -16.59 -20.26 3.84
N PHE A 318 -17.82 -20.19 4.35
CA PHE A 318 -19.03 -19.97 3.55
C PHE A 318 -19.60 -18.55 3.74
N ALA A 319 -18.82 -17.64 4.34
CA ALA A 319 -19.27 -16.27 4.62
C ALA A 319 -19.71 -15.50 3.37
N THR A 320 -19.10 -15.81 2.21
CA THR A 320 -19.42 -15.20 0.91
C THR A 320 -20.43 -16.02 0.09
N ALA A 321 -20.89 -17.17 0.60
CA ALA A 321 -21.85 -18.01 -0.09
C ALA A 321 -23.26 -17.39 -0.04
N SER A 322 -24.07 -17.67 -1.07
CA SER A 322 -25.45 -17.19 -1.12
C SER A 322 -26.27 -17.72 0.08
N PRO A 323 -27.29 -17.00 0.57
CA PRO A 323 -28.15 -17.46 1.65
C PRO A 323 -28.77 -18.85 1.38
N PHE A 324 -29.07 -19.15 0.12
CA PHE A 324 -29.66 -20.43 -0.31
C PHE A 324 -28.69 -21.62 -0.24
N SER A 325 -27.38 -21.36 -0.35
CA SER A 325 -26.32 -22.38 -0.24
C SER A 325 -25.76 -22.50 1.17
N ARG A 326 -26.16 -21.62 2.10
CA ARG A 326 -25.65 -21.61 3.47
C ARG A 326 -26.40 -22.64 4.30
N SER A 327 -25.71 -23.71 4.70
CA SER A 327 -26.21 -24.52 5.80
C SER A 327 -26.14 -23.69 7.08
N ALA A 328 -27.22 -23.62 7.85
CA ALA A 328 -27.25 -22.90 9.13
C ALA A 328 -26.23 -23.55 10.08
N SER A 329 -25.02 -22.99 10.16
CA SER A 329 -23.99 -23.46 11.09
C SER A 329 -24.34 -23.01 12.51
N PRO A 330 -24.54 -23.92 13.47
CA PRO A 330 -25.01 -23.56 14.81
C PRO A 330 -24.00 -22.80 15.69
N SER A 331 -22.72 -22.75 15.32
CA SER A 331 -21.69 -22.05 16.11
C SER A 331 -20.48 -21.71 15.24
N VAL A 332 -20.43 -20.50 14.68
CA VAL A 332 -19.19 -19.96 14.08
C VAL A 332 -18.22 -19.66 15.22
N PRO A 333 -17.03 -20.28 15.28
CA PRO A 333 -16.04 -19.96 16.30
C PRO A 333 -15.64 -18.47 16.20
N PRO A 334 -15.40 -17.79 17.33
CA PRO A 334 -15.09 -16.37 17.30
C PRO A 334 -13.75 -16.14 16.56
N SER A 335 -13.73 -15.16 15.66
CA SER A 335 -12.53 -14.79 14.89
C SER A 335 -11.45 -14.12 15.76
N VAL A 336 -11.82 -13.70 16.96
CA VAL A 336 -10.98 -13.06 17.97
C VAL A 336 -11.17 -13.83 19.28
N SER A 337 -10.09 -14.14 19.98
CA SER A 337 -10.19 -14.81 21.28
C SER A 337 -10.98 -13.97 22.30
N THR A 338 -11.94 -14.57 22.99
CA THR A 338 -12.89 -13.83 23.87
C THR A 338 -12.22 -13.22 25.12
N ASN A 339 -11.04 -13.71 25.48
CA ASN A 339 -10.23 -13.19 26.59
C ASN A 339 -9.66 -11.79 26.35
N ILE A 340 -9.86 -11.20 25.16
CA ILE A 340 -9.45 -9.83 24.84
C ILE A 340 -10.63 -8.89 24.52
N ASP A 341 -11.87 -9.30 24.78
CA ASP A 341 -13.06 -8.50 24.49
C ASP A 341 -13.03 -7.13 25.22
N GLY A 342 -12.66 -7.14 26.49
CA GLY A 342 -12.54 -5.93 27.33
C GLY A 342 -11.24 -5.12 27.17
N ILE A 343 -10.34 -5.51 26.27
CA ILE A 343 -9.05 -4.81 26.08
C ILE A 343 -9.21 -3.73 25.02
N ASP A 344 -8.74 -2.51 25.31
CA ASP A 344 -8.62 -1.44 24.32
C ASP A 344 -7.49 -1.74 23.33
N ASP A 345 -7.83 -1.83 22.04
CA ASP A 345 -6.88 -2.09 20.97
C ASP A 345 -6.48 -0.85 20.16
N GLN A 346 -7.01 0.32 20.52
CA GLN A 346 -6.64 1.60 19.92
C GLN A 346 -5.32 2.11 20.50
N HIS A 347 -5.05 1.85 21.78
CA HIS A 347 -3.83 2.24 22.43
C HIS A 347 -2.58 1.67 21.74
N ILE A 348 -1.53 2.49 21.57
CA ILE A 348 -0.22 2.09 21.02
C ILE A 348 0.46 0.90 21.72
N ARG A 349 0.03 0.54 22.94
CA ARG A 349 0.57 -0.58 23.74
C ARG A 349 -0.31 -1.84 23.70
N PHE A 350 -1.31 -1.92 22.80
CA PHE A 350 -2.08 -3.15 22.58
C PHE A 350 -1.18 -4.36 22.36
N SER A 351 -0.12 -4.18 21.57
CA SER A 351 0.99 -5.11 21.45
C SER A 351 2.26 -4.32 21.69
N ASP A 352 3.18 -4.87 22.48
CA ASP A 352 4.49 -4.30 22.78
C ASP A 352 5.61 -4.98 21.98
N ALA A 353 5.27 -6.02 21.19
CA ALA A 353 6.25 -6.91 20.61
C ALA A 353 6.09 -7.20 19.11
N LEU A 354 7.21 -7.57 18.50
CA LEU A 354 7.36 -8.12 17.15
C LEU A 354 7.56 -9.63 17.25
N PHE A 355 6.87 -10.40 16.41
CA PHE A 355 6.89 -11.85 16.42
C PHE A 355 7.51 -12.37 15.13
N GLU A 356 8.46 -13.28 15.22
CA GLU A 356 9.01 -13.97 14.06
C GLU A 356 7.94 -14.84 13.38
N ILE A 357 7.86 -14.77 12.04
CA ILE A 357 6.90 -15.54 11.25
C ILE A 357 7.42 -16.99 11.12
N PRO A 358 6.75 -18.01 11.69
CA PRO A 358 7.32 -19.36 11.77
C PRO A 358 7.61 -20.00 10.40
N SER A 359 6.75 -19.75 9.42
CA SER A 359 6.88 -20.30 8.05
C SER A 359 8.00 -19.65 7.23
N LEU A 360 8.62 -18.58 7.72
CA LEU A 360 9.77 -17.91 7.09
C LEU A 360 11.08 -18.19 7.81
N GLN A 361 11.09 -19.01 8.88
CA GLN A 361 12.31 -19.36 9.59
C GLN A 361 13.30 -20.06 8.66
N GLY A 362 14.55 -19.58 8.68
CA GLY A 362 15.63 -20.08 7.82
C GLY A 362 15.59 -19.57 6.37
N ILE A 363 14.59 -18.78 5.98
CA ILE A 363 14.56 -18.11 4.67
C ILE A 363 15.22 -16.74 4.80
N LYS A 364 16.26 -16.49 3.99
CA LYS A 364 16.95 -15.20 3.97
C LYS A 364 16.18 -14.19 3.12
N VAL A 365 15.52 -13.25 3.80
CA VAL A 365 14.74 -12.17 3.19
C VAL A 365 15.61 -10.94 2.94
N SER A 366 15.48 -10.32 1.78
CA SER A 366 16.16 -9.09 1.38
C SER A 366 15.23 -7.87 1.36
N GLN A 367 13.92 -8.06 1.21
CA GLN A 367 12.94 -6.97 1.18
C GLN A 367 11.59 -7.41 1.75
N ILE A 368 10.87 -6.47 2.36
CA ILE A 368 9.50 -6.62 2.84
C ILE A 368 8.62 -5.57 2.14
N ALA A 369 7.35 -5.90 1.92
CA ALA A 369 6.35 -4.93 1.48
C ALA A 369 4.97 -5.30 2.06
N ALA A 370 4.21 -4.30 2.48
CA ALA A 370 2.84 -4.47 2.94
C ALA A 370 1.88 -3.69 2.03
N GLY A 371 0.84 -4.37 1.55
CA GLY A 371 -0.33 -3.68 1.02
C GLY A 371 -1.27 -3.27 2.16
N GLY A 372 -2.51 -2.91 1.84
CA GLY A 372 -3.50 -2.59 2.87
C GLY A 372 -3.79 -3.78 3.80
N ARG A 373 -3.92 -4.98 3.22
CA ARG A 373 -4.29 -6.23 3.92
C ARG A 373 -3.46 -7.42 3.46
N THR A 374 -2.33 -7.17 2.82
CA THR A 374 -1.40 -8.16 2.28
C THR A 374 0.00 -7.90 2.79
N SER A 375 0.79 -8.95 2.80
CA SER A 375 2.19 -8.94 3.19
C SER A 375 3.01 -9.71 2.18
N PHE A 376 4.22 -9.23 1.92
CA PHE A 376 5.16 -9.82 0.98
C PHE A 376 6.56 -9.83 1.54
N VAL A 377 7.32 -10.84 1.14
CA VAL A 377 8.78 -10.89 1.28
C VAL A 377 9.43 -11.23 -0.05
N MET A 378 10.58 -10.62 -0.30
CA MET A 378 11.50 -11.02 -1.35
C MET A 378 12.73 -11.67 -0.72
N THR A 379 13.12 -12.83 -1.22
CA THR A 379 14.36 -13.50 -0.82
C THR A 379 15.56 -12.92 -1.56
N ASP A 380 16.78 -13.17 -1.06
CA ASP A 380 18.02 -12.76 -1.74
C ASP A 380 18.17 -13.33 -3.16
N SER A 381 17.61 -14.52 -3.40
CA SER A 381 17.48 -15.15 -4.71
C SER A 381 16.47 -14.50 -5.66
N GLY A 382 15.67 -13.53 -5.19
CA GLY A 382 14.61 -12.86 -5.94
C GLY A 382 13.32 -13.66 -6.09
N ARG A 383 13.09 -14.68 -5.24
CA ARG A 383 11.77 -15.32 -5.08
C ARG A 383 10.88 -14.46 -4.20
N VAL A 384 9.59 -14.44 -4.50
CA VAL A 384 8.58 -13.65 -3.79
C VAL A 384 7.60 -14.57 -3.09
N LEU A 385 7.34 -14.33 -1.80
CA LEU A 385 6.28 -14.98 -1.05
C LEU A 385 5.26 -13.92 -0.62
N GLY A 386 3.97 -14.18 -0.81
CA GLY A 386 2.89 -13.28 -0.42
C GLY A 386 1.78 -14.01 0.35
N TRP A 387 1.12 -13.27 1.24
CA TRP A 387 -0.01 -13.74 2.03
C TRP A 387 -0.92 -12.57 2.44
N GLY A 388 -2.10 -12.88 2.98
CA GLY A 388 -3.14 -11.91 3.33
C GLY A 388 -4.38 -11.98 2.43
N ALA A 389 -5.03 -10.83 2.24
CA ALA A 389 -6.19 -10.68 1.37
C ALA A 389 -5.87 -10.98 -0.11
N ASN A 390 -6.77 -11.69 -0.80
CA ASN A 390 -6.62 -12.06 -2.20
C ASN A 390 -7.92 -11.93 -3.01
N GLU A 391 -8.94 -11.28 -2.46
CA GLU A 391 -10.25 -11.05 -3.11
C GLU A 391 -10.18 -10.31 -4.46
N PHE A 392 -9.13 -9.52 -4.71
CA PHE A 392 -8.87 -8.85 -5.99
C PHE A 392 -7.71 -9.49 -6.78
N GLY A 393 -7.16 -10.60 -6.26
CA GLY A 393 -5.96 -11.22 -6.81
C GLY A 393 -4.67 -10.45 -6.52
N GLN A 394 -4.66 -9.57 -5.51
CA GLN A 394 -3.57 -8.64 -5.22
C GLN A 394 -2.26 -9.32 -4.80
N ILE A 395 -2.26 -10.62 -4.49
CA ILE A 395 -1.05 -11.39 -4.21
C ILE A 395 -0.35 -11.86 -5.49
N GLY A 396 -1.09 -12.05 -6.59
CA GLY A 396 -0.50 -12.48 -7.86
C GLY A 396 -0.35 -14.00 -8.06
N LEU A 397 -1.10 -14.83 -7.31
CA LEU A 397 -1.03 -16.31 -7.40
C LEU A 397 -1.66 -16.89 -8.69
N GLY A 398 -2.34 -16.04 -9.44
CA GLY A 398 -2.93 -16.31 -10.74
C GLY A 398 -4.43 -16.59 -10.75
N GLY A 399 -5.00 -16.61 -11.95
CA GLY A 399 -6.46 -16.64 -12.16
C GLY A 399 -7.18 -17.90 -11.70
N ASN A 400 -6.45 -19.00 -11.44
CA ASN A 400 -7.03 -20.24 -10.92
C ASN A 400 -7.13 -20.24 -9.39
N MET A 401 -6.58 -19.22 -8.71
CA MET A 401 -6.67 -19.11 -7.27
C MET A 401 -8.04 -18.55 -6.89
N THR A 402 -8.87 -19.37 -6.26
CA THR A 402 -10.23 -18.99 -5.83
C THR A 402 -10.33 -18.59 -4.36
N LEU A 403 -9.22 -18.68 -3.61
CA LEU A 403 -9.19 -18.27 -2.21
C LEU A 403 -9.08 -16.75 -2.11
N ASP A 404 -10.04 -16.14 -1.41
CA ASP A 404 -10.04 -14.71 -1.07
C ASP A 404 -9.02 -14.35 0.01
N THR A 405 -8.40 -15.36 0.63
CA THR A 405 -7.45 -15.18 1.74
C THR A 405 -6.39 -16.26 1.72
N ILE A 406 -5.13 -15.84 1.81
CA ILE A 406 -3.94 -16.69 1.86
C ILE A 406 -3.32 -16.53 3.24
N ILE A 407 -3.41 -17.56 4.08
CA ILE A 407 -3.03 -17.47 5.49
C ILE A 407 -1.56 -17.78 5.77
N LEU A 408 -0.84 -18.32 4.79
CA LEU A 408 0.57 -18.70 4.88
C LEU A 408 1.34 -18.08 3.71
N PRO A 409 2.60 -17.66 3.93
CA PRO A 409 3.48 -17.20 2.86
C PRO A 409 3.51 -18.20 1.70
N THR A 410 3.01 -17.78 0.54
CA THR A 410 2.86 -18.61 -0.65
C THR A 410 3.63 -17.98 -1.81
N GLU A 411 4.35 -18.80 -2.58
CA GLU A 411 5.22 -18.30 -3.66
C GLU A 411 4.44 -17.72 -4.84
N VAL A 412 4.83 -16.50 -5.23
CA VAL A 412 4.33 -15.81 -6.41
C VAL A 412 5.22 -16.14 -7.60
N ILE A 413 4.68 -16.90 -8.55
CA ILE A 413 5.45 -17.41 -9.71
C ILE A 413 5.44 -16.38 -10.85
N LEU A 414 6.39 -15.46 -10.86
CA LEU A 414 6.53 -14.38 -11.87
C LEU A 414 7.01 -14.88 -13.25
N SER A 415 7.44 -16.15 -13.34
CA SER A 415 7.87 -16.80 -14.57
C SER A 415 6.75 -17.51 -15.33
N ARG A 416 5.51 -17.55 -14.80
CA ARG A 416 4.41 -18.37 -15.35
C ARG A 416 4.09 -18.09 -16.83
N ASN A 417 4.24 -16.84 -17.26
CA ASN A 417 3.85 -16.37 -18.60
C ASN A 417 5.06 -16.11 -19.53
N VAL A 418 6.25 -16.61 -19.20
CA VAL A 418 7.44 -16.50 -20.08
C VAL A 418 7.98 -17.88 -20.46
N PRO A 419 8.69 -17.99 -21.59
CA PRO A 419 9.35 -19.24 -21.97
C PRO A 419 10.30 -19.74 -20.87
N GLY A 420 10.38 -21.05 -20.69
CA GLY A 420 11.23 -21.66 -19.65
C GLY A 420 12.74 -21.40 -19.81
N SER A 421 13.18 -20.92 -20.98
CA SER A 421 14.56 -20.47 -21.21
C SER A 421 14.87 -19.10 -20.59
N VAL A 422 13.85 -18.33 -20.21
CA VAL A 422 14.02 -16.98 -19.64
C VAL A 422 14.19 -17.08 -18.13
N ARG A 423 15.38 -16.74 -17.63
CA ARG A 423 15.60 -16.60 -16.19
C ARG A 423 14.83 -15.37 -15.70
N THR A 424 14.06 -15.52 -14.63
CA THR A 424 13.28 -14.44 -14.03
C THR A 424 13.67 -14.29 -12.57
N ARG A 425 13.99 -13.07 -12.15
CA ARG A 425 14.31 -12.72 -10.77
C ARG A 425 13.53 -11.47 -10.37
N CYS A 426 12.85 -11.48 -9.24
CA CYS A 426 12.29 -10.25 -8.69
C CYS A 426 13.41 -9.42 -8.05
N ILE A 427 13.41 -8.11 -8.31
CA ILE A 427 14.40 -7.17 -7.78
C ILE A 427 13.77 -6.06 -6.93
N ASP A 428 12.46 -5.86 -6.99
CA ASP A 428 11.74 -4.90 -6.17
C ASP A 428 10.25 -5.27 -6.04
N ILE A 429 9.66 -4.95 -4.88
CA ILE A 429 8.23 -5.11 -4.57
C ILE A 429 7.67 -3.82 -3.98
N SER A 430 6.63 -3.27 -4.62
CA SER A 430 5.86 -2.15 -4.08
C SER A 430 4.39 -2.53 -3.98
N ALA A 431 3.80 -2.35 -2.81
CA ALA A 431 2.38 -2.64 -2.57
C ALA A 431 1.69 -1.44 -1.93
N GLY A 432 0.44 -1.19 -2.31
CA GLY A 432 -0.38 -0.11 -1.77
C GLY A 432 -1.86 -0.43 -1.91
N GLY A 433 -2.58 -0.43 -0.78
CA GLY A 433 -4.00 -0.78 -0.77
C GLY A 433 -4.24 -2.21 -1.27
N ASP A 434 -4.96 -2.35 -2.38
CA ASP A 434 -5.23 -3.65 -3.02
C ASP A 434 -4.50 -3.79 -4.38
N LEU A 435 -3.43 -3.01 -4.61
CA LEU A 435 -2.60 -3.06 -5.81
C LEU A 435 -1.15 -3.45 -5.44
N THR A 436 -0.54 -4.32 -6.23
CA THR A 436 0.85 -4.76 -6.04
C THR A 436 1.62 -4.64 -7.35
N CYS A 437 2.86 -4.17 -7.26
CA CYS A 437 3.82 -4.08 -8.34
C CYS A 437 5.05 -4.93 -8.02
N PHE A 438 5.50 -5.72 -8.98
CA PHE A 438 6.74 -6.49 -8.94
C PHE A 438 7.65 -6.02 -10.06
N VAL A 439 8.91 -5.74 -9.75
CA VAL A 439 9.93 -5.48 -10.76
C VAL A 439 10.67 -6.79 -11.00
N ALA A 440 10.60 -7.30 -12.22
CA ALA A 440 11.18 -8.58 -12.62
C ALA A 440 12.30 -8.34 -13.63
N GLU A 441 13.54 -8.61 -13.21
CA GLU A 441 14.68 -8.74 -14.09
C GLU A 441 14.58 -10.07 -14.85
N ARG A 442 14.76 -10.00 -16.16
CA ARG A 442 14.69 -11.15 -17.05
C ARG A 442 15.91 -11.20 -17.96
N THR A 443 16.50 -12.38 -18.06
CA THR A 443 17.62 -12.67 -18.96
C THR A 443 17.18 -13.75 -19.92
N ASP A 444 17.18 -13.46 -21.21
CA ASP A 444 16.97 -14.48 -22.22
C ASP A 444 18.21 -15.39 -22.37
N GLY A 445 18.04 -16.53 -23.02
CA GLY A 445 19.15 -17.47 -23.29
C GLY A 445 20.25 -16.91 -24.21
N GLU A 446 20.07 -15.69 -24.75
CA GLU A 446 21.03 -14.95 -25.57
C GLU A 446 21.77 -13.86 -24.78
N SER A 447 21.56 -13.79 -23.45
CA SER A 447 22.19 -12.85 -22.51
C SER A 447 21.73 -11.39 -22.59
N LEU A 448 20.59 -11.09 -23.23
CA LEU A 448 20.02 -9.74 -23.22
C LEU A 448 19.08 -9.56 -22.04
N GLU A 449 19.49 -8.72 -21.10
CA GLU A 449 18.72 -8.39 -19.91
C GLU A 449 17.62 -7.36 -20.23
N TYR A 450 16.47 -7.51 -19.59
CA TYR A 450 15.40 -6.51 -19.58
C TYR A 450 14.62 -6.58 -18.28
N VAL A 451 13.94 -5.49 -17.96
CA VAL A 451 13.15 -5.38 -16.74
C VAL A 451 11.68 -5.23 -17.11
N ASP A 452 10.83 -6.09 -16.56
CA ASP A 452 9.39 -5.96 -16.65
C ASP A 452 8.81 -5.42 -15.34
N ILE A 453 7.84 -4.52 -15.43
CA ILE A 453 7.03 -4.09 -14.30
C ILE A 453 5.71 -4.85 -14.37
N LEU A 454 5.49 -5.74 -13.42
CA LEU A 454 4.31 -6.60 -13.35
C LEU A 454 3.36 -6.08 -12.27
N THR A 455 2.07 -5.98 -12.58
CA THR A 455 1.05 -5.48 -11.66
C THR A 455 -0.08 -6.50 -11.46
N CYS A 456 -0.66 -6.55 -10.27
CA CYS A 456 -1.83 -7.38 -9.96
C CYS A 456 -2.69 -6.75 -8.87
N GLY A 457 -3.93 -7.23 -8.70
CA GLY A 457 -4.88 -6.72 -7.73
C GLY A 457 -6.00 -5.88 -8.34
N ASN A 458 -6.47 -4.88 -7.60
CA ASN A 458 -7.59 -4.04 -8.00
C ASN A 458 -7.17 -2.98 -9.02
N GLY A 459 -7.56 -3.17 -10.28
CA GLY A 459 -7.31 -2.29 -11.40
C GLY A 459 -8.51 -1.48 -11.86
N GLN A 460 -9.58 -1.37 -11.07
CA GLN A 460 -10.84 -0.75 -11.50
C GLN A 460 -10.66 0.71 -11.98
N TRP A 461 -9.61 1.38 -11.48
CA TRP A 461 -9.26 2.76 -11.84
C TRP A 461 -8.02 2.86 -12.72
N GLY A 462 -7.58 1.76 -13.34
CA GLY A 462 -6.45 1.73 -14.26
C GLY A 462 -5.08 1.56 -13.61
N GLY A 463 -5.01 1.36 -12.28
CA GLY A 463 -3.75 1.19 -11.54
C GLY A 463 -2.86 0.04 -12.00
N LEU A 464 -3.40 -0.93 -12.76
CA LEU A 464 -2.61 -2.00 -13.38
C LEU A 464 -1.69 -1.50 -14.51
N GLY A 465 -2.02 -0.37 -15.15
CA GLY A 465 -1.19 0.17 -16.23
C GLY A 465 -1.18 -0.67 -17.52
N ASN A 466 -2.13 -1.59 -17.70
CA ASN A 466 -2.17 -2.52 -18.84
C ASN A 466 -3.17 -2.12 -19.95
N ASN A 467 -3.65 -0.86 -19.94
CA ASN A 467 -4.71 -0.32 -20.80
C ASN A 467 -6.09 -0.96 -20.58
N LEU A 468 -6.35 -1.49 -19.38
CA LEU A 468 -7.64 -2.04 -18.99
C LEU A 468 -8.08 -1.46 -17.63
N TYR A 469 -9.39 -1.43 -17.43
CA TYR A 469 -10.02 -1.19 -16.13
C TYR A 469 -10.60 -2.52 -15.65
N SER A 470 -9.85 -3.25 -14.82
CA SER A 470 -10.25 -4.58 -14.33
C SER A 470 -10.43 -4.57 -12.82
N ASN A 471 -11.58 -5.02 -12.33
CA ASN A 471 -11.87 -5.05 -10.90
C ASN A 471 -10.95 -5.98 -10.10
N ALA A 472 -10.47 -7.06 -10.74
CA ALA A 472 -9.57 -8.02 -10.14
C ALA A 472 -8.58 -8.54 -11.19
N GLN A 473 -7.34 -8.75 -10.79
CA GLN A 473 -6.28 -9.25 -11.65
C GLN A 473 -5.36 -10.15 -10.84
N GLY A 474 -5.66 -11.45 -10.80
CA GLY A 474 -4.87 -12.43 -10.05
C GLY A 474 -3.57 -12.85 -10.73
N ASN A 475 -3.48 -12.80 -12.06
CA ASN A 475 -2.22 -13.04 -12.78
C ASN A 475 -1.45 -11.73 -12.89
N PRO A 476 -0.18 -11.63 -12.45
CA PRO A 476 0.64 -10.44 -12.70
C PRO A 476 0.73 -10.13 -14.20
N VAL A 477 0.35 -8.91 -14.58
CA VAL A 477 0.33 -8.42 -15.97
C VAL A 477 1.39 -7.36 -16.17
N ARG A 478 1.96 -7.28 -17.38
CA ARG A 478 2.95 -6.26 -17.71
C ARG A 478 2.28 -4.88 -17.79
N ALA A 479 2.86 -3.89 -17.13
CA ALA A 479 2.49 -2.49 -17.31
C ALA A 479 3.00 -2.01 -18.68
N LYS A 480 2.10 -1.48 -19.50
CA LYS A 480 2.37 -1.14 -20.90
C LYS A 480 3.31 0.06 -21.00
N ASN A 481 4.09 0.09 -22.08
CA ASN A 481 5.00 1.17 -22.46
C ASN A 481 6.15 1.46 -21.49
N ILE A 482 6.21 0.80 -20.33
CA ILE A 482 7.30 0.91 -19.35
C ILE A 482 8.02 -0.41 -19.08
N SER A 483 7.40 -1.54 -19.44
CA SER A 483 8.01 -2.87 -19.32
C SER A 483 8.90 -3.18 -20.52
N GLY A 484 10.11 -3.65 -20.27
CA GLY A 484 11.10 -3.99 -21.30
C GLY A 484 11.77 -2.79 -21.96
N LEU A 485 11.73 -1.62 -21.32
CA LEU A 485 12.42 -0.42 -21.82
C LEU A 485 13.93 -0.62 -21.84
N ARG A 486 14.55 -0.14 -22.92
CA ARG A 486 15.99 -0.19 -23.15
C ARG A 486 16.44 1.14 -23.75
N GLU A 487 17.66 1.54 -23.41
CA GLU A 487 18.34 2.71 -23.97
C GLU A 487 19.71 2.31 -24.51
N TYR A 488 20.21 3.09 -25.48
CA TYR A 488 21.55 2.89 -25.99
C TYR A 488 22.55 3.53 -25.04
N ASN A 489 23.46 2.73 -24.49
CA ASN A 489 24.53 3.21 -23.63
C ASN A 489 25.76 3.55 -24.49
N GLU A 490 26.13 4.83 -24.53
CA GLU A 490 27.28 5.30 -25.32
C GLU A 490 28.62 4.74 -24.82
N ALA A 491 28.76 4.54 -23.50
CA ALA A 491 29.99 4.06 -22.88
C ALA A 491 30.24 2.57 -23.18
N SER A 492 29.21 1.73 -23.10
CA SER A 492 29.30 0.31 -23.44
C SER A 492 29.08 0.01 -24.93
N ARG A 493 28.53 0.98 -25.68
CA ARG A 493 28.08 0.85 -27.08
C ARG A 493 27.06 -0.28 -27.29
N THR A 494 26.26 -0.58 -26.28
CA THR A 494 25.24 -1.64 -26.29
C THR A 494 23.90 -1.12 -25.78
N MET A 495 22.81 -1.82 -26.13
CA MET A 495 21.51 -1.56 -25.52
C MET A 495 21.51 -2.05 -24.07
N SER A 496 21.20 -1.17 -23.13
CA SER A 496 21.08 -1.46 -21.71
C SER A 496 19.62 -1.27 -21.27
N PRO A 497 19.12 -2.07 -20.31
CA PRO A 497 17.77 -1.88 -19.77
C PRO A 497 17.67 -0.58 -18.95
N ILE A 498 16.51 0.09 -19.05
CA ILE A 498 16.17 1.23 -18.19
C ILE A 498 15.58 0.67 -16.91
N PHE A 499 16.28 0.82 -15.79
CA PHE A 499 15.81 0.33 -14.50
C PHE A 499 14.82 1.30 -13.85
N PRO A 500 13.74 0.79 -13.23
CA PRO A 500 12.96 1.57 -12.29
C PRO A 500 13.86 2.05 -11.15
N HIS A 501 13.87 3.35 -10.89
CA HIS A 501 14.58 3.91 -9.75
C HIS A 501 13.74 3.78 -8.47
N ALA A 502 12.46 4.11 -8.55
CA ALA A 502 11.53 4.04 -7.43
C ALA A 502 10.09 3.89 -7.92
N ILE A 503 9.29 3.07 -7.22
CA ILE A 503 7.86 2.90 -7.47
C ILE A 503 7.10 3.20 -6.18
N SER A 504 6.21 4.20 -6.23
CA SER A 504 5.30 4.51 -5.15
C SER A 504 3.87 4.13 -5.55
N VAL A 505 3.27 3.21 -4.80
CA VAL A 505 1.92 2.71 -5.04
C VAL A 505 0.98 3.30 -3.99
N SER A 506 0.01 4.07 -4.43
CA SER A 506 -0.98 4.66 -3.54
C SER A 506 -1.97 3.61 -3.04
N PRO A 507 -2.40 3.71 -1.77
CA PRO A 507 -3.53 2.94 -1.25
C PRO A 507 -4.85 3.16 -2.00
N THR A 508 -4.99 4.25 -2.77
CA THR A 508 -6.18 4.55 -3.59
C THR A 508 -6.06 4.10 -5.04
N GLY A 509 -4.94 3.46 -5.44
CA GLY A 509 -4.80 2.79 -6.73
C GLY A 509 -4.18 3.63 -7.86
N HIS A 510 -3.47 4.70 -7.54
CA HIS A 510 -2.58 5.37 -8.49
C HIS A 510 -1.11 5.04 -8.23
N VAL A 511 -0.27 5.12 -9.24
CA VAL A 511 1.15 4.73 -9.19
C VAL A 511 2.00 5.86 -9.75
N LEU A 512 3.10 6.14 -9.05
CA LEU A 512 4.19 6.98 -9.54
C LEU A 512 5.42 6.10 -9.73
N LEU A 513 6.02 6.19 -10.90
CA LEU A 513 7.25 5.50 -11.28
C LEU A 513 8.30 6.53 -11.66
N THR A 514 9.46 6.42 -11.05
CA THR A 514 10.65 7.17 -11.44
C THR A 514 11.56 6.23 -12.24
N LEU A 515 11.86 6.56 -13.49
CA LEU A 515 12.75 5.78 -14.36
C LEU A 515 14.17 6.35 -14.33
N ASP A 516 15.18 5.50 -14.12
CA ASP A 516 16.57 5.94 -14.16
C ASP A 516 17.08 6.00 -15.60
N THR A 517 17.08 7.21 -16.16
CA THR A 517 17.68 7.51 -17.48
C THR A 517 19.02 8.25 -17.33
N GLN A 518 19.53 8.41 -16.09
CA GLN A 518 20.80 9.09 -15.81
C GLN A 518 22.02 8.24 -16.12
N ALA A 519 21.94 6.93 -15.84
CA ALA A 519 23.09 6.05 -15.90
C ALA A 519 23.69 5.90 -17.31
N HIS A 520 22.90 6.15 -18.36
CA HIS A 520 23.30 5.90 -19.74
C HIS A 520 22.95 7.03 -20.72
N GLY A 521 22.40 8.13 -20.23
CA GLY A 521 22.12 9.31 -21.06
C GLY A 521 23.40 10.03 -21.49
N GLY A 522 23.46 10.45 -22.75
CA GLY A 522 24.50 11.37 -23.25
C GLY A 522 24.43 12.76 -22.57
N PRO A 523 25.15 13.78 -23.07
CA PRO A 523 25.35 15.08 -22.39
C PRO A 523 24.09 15.90 -22.01
N GLY A 524 22.88 15.43 -22.36
CA GLY A 524 21.59 16.03 -21.99
C GLY A 524 20.60 15.09 -21.26
N GLY A 525 21.02 13.87 -20.87
CA GLY A 525 20.21 12.88 -20.14
C GLY A 525 20.20 13.10 -18.62
N LEU A 526 20.10 14.36 -18.18
CA LEU A 526 20.32 14.73 -16.78
C LEU A 526 19.03 14.60 -15.96
N GLY A 527 18.66 13.38 -15.55
CA GLY A 527 17.64 13.17 -14.53
C GLY A 527 16.85 11.88 -14.67
N ARG A 528 15.77 11.78 -13.90
CA ARG A 528 14.91 10.59 -13.86
C ARG A 528 13.50 10.95 -14.30
N ASP A 529 12.99 10.30 -15.33
CA ASP A 529 11.66 10.60 -15.87
C ASP A 529 10.56 10.15 -14.89
N LEU A 530 9.58 11.02 -14.63
CA LEU A 530 8.41 10.69 -13.80
C LEU A 530 7.24 10.22 -14.67
N VAL A 531 6.73 9.04 -14.37
CA VAL A 531 5.60 8.40 -15.04
C VAL A 531 4.48 8.15 -14.03
N ALA A 532 3.24 8.42 -14.41
CA ALA A 532 2.07 8.27 -13.53
C ALA A 532 0.90 7.57 -14.25
N TRP A 533 0.12 6.78 -13.51
CA TRP A 533 -1.14 6.19 -13.97
C TRP A 533 -2.04 5.76 -12.81
N GLY A 534 -3.26 5.33 -13.13
CA GLY A 534 -4.27 4.84 -12.19
C GLY A 534 -5.32 5.89 -11.84
N THR A 535 -5.85 5.81 -10.62
CA THR A 535 -6.92 6.68 -10.12
C THR A 535 -6.54 8.15 -10.25
N ASN A 536 -7.46 9.04 -10.65
CA ASN A 536 -7.18 10.48 -10.78
C ASN A 536 -8.31 11.43 -10.32
N HIS A 537 -9.24 10.97 -9.49
CA HIS A 537 -10.44 11.74 -9.14
C HIS A 537 -10.18 13.09 -8.44
N ASP A 538 -9.06 13.23 -7.75
CA ASP A 538 -8.64 14.44 -7.04
C ASP A 538 -7.39 15.08 -7.65
N TYR A 539 -7.10 14.81 -8.93
CA TYR A 539 -5.93 15.30 -9.68
C TYR A 539 -4.58 14.69 -9.26
N GLN A 540 -4.56 13.57 -8.54
CA GLN A 540 -3.32 12.93 -8.07
C GLN A 540 -2.31 12.50 -9.16
N LEU A 541 -2.70 12.46 -10.44
CA LEU A 541 -1.76 12.24 -11.55
C LEU A 541 -1.10 13.52 -12.06
N GLY A 542 -1.53 14.70 -11.61
CA GLY A 542 -0.89 15.99 -11.94
C GLY A 542 -1.09 16.46 -13.38
N THR A 543 -2.02 15.85 -14.12
CA THR A 543 -2.25 16.14 -15.56
C THR A 543 -3.16 17.35 -15.80
N GLY A 544 -3.62 18.02 -14.75
CA GLY A 544 -4.66 19.05 -14.84
C GLY A 544 -6.06 18.51 -15.14
N LYS A 545 -6.21 17.20 -15.33
CA LYS A 545 -7.47 16.50 -15.59
C LYS A 545 -7.79 15.56 -14.44
N ARG A 546 -9.07 15.17 -14.31
CA ARG A 546 -9.56 14.21 -13.30
C ARG A 546 -9.76 12.79 -13.83
N SER A 547 -9.54 12.58 -15.12
CA SER A 547 -9.68 11.28 -15.76
C SER A 547 -8.59 10.35 -15.27
N SER A 548 -8.98 9.20 -14.73
CA SER A 548 -8.05 8.10 -14.44
C SER A 548 -7.39 7.60 -15.72
N LEU A 549 -6.15 7.10 -15.62
CA LEU A 549 -5.37 6.66 -16.77
C LEU A 549 -4.99 5.18 -16.60
N PRO A 550 -5.37 4.28 -17.52
CA PRO A 550 -5.04 2.86 -17.42
C PRO A 550 -3.70 2.53 -18.07
N VAL A 551 -2.96 3.54 -18.52
CA VAL A 551 -1.67 3.41 -19.22
C VAL A 551 -0.66 4.34 -18.55
N PRO A 552 0.54 3.83 -18.20
CA PRO A 552 1.67 4.64 -17.75
C PRO A 552 1.90 5.82 -18.69
N THR A 553 1.81 7.03 -18.15
CA THR A 553 1.92 8.28 -18.90
C THR A 553 3.02 9.15 -18.29
N THR A 554 3.99 9.55 -19.10
CA THR A 554 5.04 10.48 -18.66
C THR A 554 4.40 11.80 -18.27
N LEU A 555 4.73 12.30 -17.09
CA LEU A 555 4.23 13.59 -16.64
C LEU A 555 4.96 14.71 -17.39
N GLU A 556 4.21 15.73 -17.79
CA GLU A 556 4.76 16.90 -18.48
C GLU A 556 4.78 18.11 -17.55
N ARG A 557 5.73 19.01 -17.79
CA ARG A 557 5.78 20.31 -17.13
C ARG A 557 4.67 21.22 -17.68
N PRO A 558 4.16 22.18 -16.90
CA PRO A 558 3.15 23.15 -17.38
C PRO A 558 3.61 23.94 -18.61
N GLU A 559 4.91 24.20 -18.71
CA GLU A 559 5.56 24.90 -19.84
C GLU A 559 5.87 23.98 -21.03
N GLY A 560 5.55 22.68 -20.91
CA GLY A 560 5.88 21.65 -21.88
C GLY A 560 7.16 20.87 -21.57
N GLY A 561 7.27 19.69 -22.18
CA GLY A 561 8.41 18.78 -22.02
C GLY A 561 8.31 17.88 -20.77
N ARG A 562 9.23 16.92 -20.69
CA ARG A 562 9.23 15.87 -19.66
C ARG A 562 9.43 16.44 -18.25
N PHE A 563 8.72 15.88 -17.28
CA PHE A 563 8.95 16.11 -15.87
C PHE A 563 10.10 15.21 -15.39
N ILE A 564 11.25 15.82 -15.11
CA ILE A 564 12.50 15.11 -14.82
C ILE A 564 12.91 15.41 -13.37
N LEU A 565 13.06 14.36 -12.57
CA LEU A 565 13.56 14.44 -11.20
C LEU A 565 15.08 14.54 -11.17
N GLY A 566 15.59 15.41 -10.30
CA GLY A 566 17.01 15.75 -10.24
C GLY A 566 17.71 15.37 -8.92
N GLN A 567 19.03 15.52 -8.94
CA GLN A 567 19.90 15.49 -7.77
C GLN A 567 20.75 16.75 -7.76
N ARG A 568 21.10 17.23 -6.56
CA ARG A 568 21.99 18.39 -6.44
C ARG A 568 22.65 18.48 -5.07
N LYS A 569 23.61 19.40 -4.97
CA LYS A 569 24.15 19.86 -3.69
C LYS A 569 23.38 21.10 -3.24
N ALA A 570 22.79 21.06 -2.05
CA ALA A 570 21.96 22.15 -1.52
C ALA A 570 22.37 22.56 -0.10
N LEU A 571 21.96 23.77 0.31
CA LEU A 571 21.86 24.13 1.72
C LEU A 571 20.65 23.41 2.30
N VAL A 572 20.82 22.71 3.42
CA VAL A 572 19.73 22.00 4.10
C VAL A 572 19.51 22.60 5.47
N ARG A 573 18.26 22.95 5.74
CA ARG A 573 17.74 23.37 7.04
C ARG A 573 16.93 22.26 7.69
N ASP A 574 16.89 22.25 9.01
CA ASP A 574 15.89 21.49 9.75
C ASP A 574 14.51 22.17 9.67
N LEU A 575 13.46 21.46 10.10
CA LEU A 575 12.09 21.99 10.08
C LEU A 575 11.86 23.12 11.10
N ALA A 576 12.80 23.33 12.04
CA ALA A 576 12.82 24.50 12.90
C ALA A 576 13.48 25.73 12.24
N GLY A 577 13.96 25.60 11.00
CA GLY A 577 14.56 26.67 10.20
C GLY A 577 16.07 26.87 10.39
N ASN A 578 16.72 26.09 11.28
CA ASN A 578 18.15 26.19 11.51
C ASN A 578 18.92 25.48 10.41
N VAL A 579 20.06 26.04 10.01
CA VAL A 579 20.94 25.39 9.04
C VAL A 579 21.53 24.12 9.66
N TRP A 580 21.27 22.98 9.02
CA TRP A 580 21.87 21.70 9.40
C TRP A 580 23.26 21.53 8.78
N LYS A 581 23.34 21.64 7.44
CA LYS A 581 24.61 21.49 6.70
C LYS A 581 24.55 22.18 5.34
N LYS A 582 25.70 22.68 4.88
CA LYS A 582 25.88 23.26 3.53
C LYS A 582 26.37 22.18 2.57
N ARG A 583 25.95 22.25 1.30
CA ARG A 583 26.37 21.35 0.20
C ARG A 583 26.05 19.87 0.47
N VAL A 584 24.87 19.58 1.00
CA VAL A 584 24.36 18.22 1.19
C VAL A 584 23.91 17.66 -0.14
N GLU A 585 24.26 16.41 -0.44
CA GLU A 585 23.73 15.70 -1.61
C GLU A 585 22.29 15.29 -1.33
N VAL A 586 21.39 15.80 -2.17
CA VAL A 586 19.95 15.58 -2.07
C VAL A 586 19.39 15.15 -3.41
N GLU A 587 18.34 14.35 -3.38
CA GLU A 587 17.64 13.87 -4.56
C GLU A 587 16.13 14.03 -4.45
N GLN A 588 15.45 14.23 -5.58
CA GLN A 588 13.99 14.27 -5.60
C GLN A 588 13.41 12.85 -5.53
N CYS A 589 12.46 12.66 -4.63
CA CYS A 589 11.71 11.42 -4.44
C CYS A 589 10.20 11.69 -4.59
N ALA A 590 9.52 10.95 -5.46
CA ALA A 590 8.08 11.03 -5.66
C ALA A 590 7.34 10.02 -4.76
N VAL A 591 6.30 10.47 -4.07
CA VAL A 591 5.47 9.66 -3.18
C VAL A 591 4.00 9.83 -3.54
N ALA A 592 3.31 8.70 -3.70
CA ALA A 592 1.89 8.59 -3.98
C ALA A 592 1.12 8.40 -2.67
N GLY A 593 0.38 9.42 -2.23
CA GLY A 593 -0.42 9.42 -1.01
C GLY A 593 -1.87 9.02 -1.25
N TYR A 594 -2.77 9.43 -0.36
CA TYR A 594 -4.21 9.15 -0.46
C TYR A 594 -4.92 10.22 -1.31
N GLY A 595 -4.98 10.00 -2.61
CA GLY A 595 -5.58 10.96 -3.55
C GLY A 595 -4.72 12.23 -3.76
N ASN A 596 -3.45 12.17 -3.41
CA ASN A 596 -2.46 13.22 -3.63
C ASN A 596 -1.09 12.63 -3.91
N SER A 597 -0.20 13.51 -4.36
CA SER A 597 1.18 13.17 -4.72
C SER A 597 2.10 14.31 -4.30
N ILE A 598 3.31 13.93 -3.88
CA ILE A 598 4.35 14.87 -3.47
C ILE A 598 5.69 14.43 -4.03
N ILE A 599 6.49 15.41 -4.45
CA ILE A 599 7.92 15.25 -4.69
C ILE A 599 8.62 16.05 -3.60
N TYR A 600 9.49 15.40 -2.84
CA TYR A 600 10.29 16.05 -1.81
C TYR A 600 11.78 15.79 -2.04
N TRP A 601 12.62 16.59 -1.42
CA TRP A 601 14.07 16.41 -1.45
C TRP A 601 14.48 15.47 -0.33
N LYS A 602 15.04 14.32 -0.68
CA LYS A 602 15.56 13.30 0.22
C LYS A 602 17.07 13.46 0.39
N ILE A 603 17.57 13.31 1.62
CA ILE A 603 19.00 13.27 1.92
C ILE A 603 19.57 11.91 1.50
N LYS A 604 20.70 11.92 0.78
CA LYS A 604 21.42 10.71 0.39
C LYS A 604 22.32 10.15 1.48
#